data_AF-A0A369GP55-F1
#
_entry.id   AF-A0A369GP55-F1
#
_cell.length_a   1.000
_cell.length_b   1.000
_cell.length_c   1.000
_cell.angle_alpha   90.00
_cell.angle_beta   90.00
_cell.angle_gamma   90.00
#
_symmetry.space_group_name_H-M   'P 1'
#
loop_
_entity.id
_entity.type
_entity.pdbx_description
1 polymer ?
#
loop_
_entity_poly.entity_id
_entity_poly.type
_entity_poly.pdbx_seq_one_letter_code
_entity_poly.pdbx_strand_id
1 'polypeptide(L)'
;PSRRPPPVSDCRRQVGAPPSSLYNLPPQLRYFVIAIVILPVMSFKGFQKSITRAPQQIRSKFNIGEHTKDAVYIDAERRFQELETETKRLHDESKKYFDAINGMLNHQIIFSQAMTEIYRPISGRVSDPDSAKIEGNPEGIRACEEYESIVKELQETLNPELEMIESRIIRPANELLDVIKVIRKTVLKREHKRLDYDRHRSTYKKLYDKKDRSAKDEKALWKAEGEVEQATQDFDYYNDLLKEELPRLFVLEQNFIQPLFQSFYYMQLNIFYTLHERMQRCDIGYFDLTRDIEEAFLEKRGEIQDRAESLAICRFKTTGRPRPQRPSGRPAIEPGKKPALLTAGPSASSSKAGAYSRQSIDSAEQHAPPPYSPTSTPSSPPGLSAMAASKPKPPPPKPKPGRLSVVPTVETVTALYDFSAQTEGDLSFRAGDVIEIVQRTDNENEWWTGRLQGKQGQFPGNYVKVN
;
A
#
# COMPACT_ATOMS: atom_id res chain seq x y z
N PRO A 1 -10.65 -83.07 13.22
CA PRO A 1 -11.84 -82.47 12.54
C PRO A 1 -11.84 -80.94 12.68
N SER A 2 -12.39 -80.21 11.69
CA SER A 2 -12.89 -78.81 11.75
C SER A 2 -12.24 -77.86 12.79
N ARG A 3 -11.23 -77.05 12.44
CA ARG A 3 -11.29 -75.73 11.71
C ARG A 3 -11.76 -74.54 12.57
N ARG A 4 -10.90 -73.53 12.71
CA ARG A 4 -11.22 -72.18 13.22
C ARG A 4 -11.83 -71.29 12.11
N PRO A 5 -12.70 -70.32 12.43
CA PRO A 5 -13.02 -69.20 11.53
C PRO A 5 -11.90 -68.13 11.53
N PRO A 6 -11.81 -67.26 10.51
CA PRO A 6 -10.80 -66.21 10.40
C PRO A 6 -11.19 -64.91 11.13
N PRO A 7 -10.22 -64.01 11.43
CA PRO A 7 -10.52 -62.65 11.89
C PRO A 7 -11.09 -61.79 10.74
N VAL A 8 -12.01 -60.89 11.06
CA VAL A 8 -12.49 -59.87 10.12
C VAL A 8 -11.49 -58.72 10.08
N SER A 9 -10.92 -58.47 8.91
CA SER A 9 -10.00 -57.33 8.68
C SER A 9 -10.77 -56.02 8.62
N ASP A 10 -10.92 -55.35 9.76
CA ASP A 10 -11.63 -54.07 9.84
C ASP A 10 -10.87 -52.98 9.07
N CYS A 11 -11.38 -52.61 7.88
CA CYS A 11 -10.69 -51.75 6.92
C CYS A 11 -10.87 -50.27 7.29
N ARG A 12 -10.32 -49.90 8.45
CA ARG A 12 -10.39 -48.55 9.03
C ARG A 12 -9.57 -47.56 8.20
N ARG A 13 -10.14 -47.08 7.08
CA ARG A 13 -9.59 -45.96 6.30
C ARG A 13 -9.27 -44.81 7.24
N GLN A 14 -8.02 -44.35 7.20
CA GLN A 14 -7.60 -43.14 7.88
C GLN A 14 -8.28 -41.93 7.21
N VAL A 15 -9.46 -41.56 7.73
CA VAL A 15 -9.90 -40.16 7.66
C VAL A 15 -8.92 -39.40 8.54
N GLY A 16 -8.02 -38.64 7.92
CA GLY A 16 -7.01 -37.86 8.63
C GLY A 16 -7.70 -36.92 9.62
N ALA A 17 -7.24 -36.91 10.88
CA ALA A 17 -7.72 -35.93 11.84
C ALA A 17 -7.44 -34.51 11.31
N PRO A 18 -8.37 -33.56 11.45
CA PRO A 18 -8.12 -32.19 11.05
C PRO A 18 -6.95 -31.61 11.85
N PRO A 19 -6.17 -30.68 11.27
CA PRO A 19 -5.04 -30.07 11.97
C PRO A 19 -5.52 -29.36 13.24
N SER A 20 -4.70 -29.41 14.29
CA SER A 20 -5.01 -28.91 15.63
C SER A 20 -5.37 -27.41 15.69
N SER A 21 -5.13 -26.66 14.61
CA SER A 21 -5.49 -25.25 14.50
C SER A 21 -7.00 -24.98 14.58
N LEU A 22 -7.85 -25.87 14.04
CA LEU A 22 -9.30 -25.65 13.99
C LEU A 22 -9.97 -25.60 15.39
N TYR A 23 -9.27 -26.03 16.44
CA TYR A 23 -9.76 -26.00 17.82
C TYR A 23 -9.71 -24.61 18.49
N ASN A 24 -9.21 -23.57 17.81
CA ASN A 24 -9.24 -22.18 18.31
C ASN A 24 -10.26 -21.26 17.62
N LEU A 25 -10.87 -21.68 16.50
CA LEU A 25 -11.91 -20.91 15.83
C LEU A 25 -13.16 -20.74 16.74
N PRO A 26 -13.91 -19.62 16.65
CA PRO A 26 -15.21 -19.51 17.29
C PRO A 26 -16.19 -20.55 16.73
N PRO A 27 -17.18 -21.03 17.50
CA PRO A 27 -17.99 -22.20 17.13
C PRO A 27 -18.65 -22.11 15.75
N GLN A 28 -19.16 -20.93 15.37
CA GLN A 28 -19.83 -20.71 14.09
C GLN A 28 -18.90 -20.96 12.88
N LEU A 29 -17.65 -20.47 12.94
CA LEU A 29 -16.69 -20.71 11.86
C LEU A 29 -16.25 -22.18 11.79
N ARG A 30 -16.19 -22.92 12.91
CA ARG A 30 -15.85 -24.36 12.88
C ARG A 30 -16.84 -25.14 12.04
N TYR A 31 -18.14 -24.96 12.28
CA TYR A 31 -19.19 -25.64 11.51
C TYR A 31 -19.15 -25.25 10.02
N PHE A 32 -18.89 -23.97 9.71
CA PHE A 32 -18.80 -23.49 8.33
C PHE A 32 -17.57 -24.05 7.57
N VAL A 33 -16.39 -24.07 8.20
CA VAL A 33 -15.18 -24.67 7.64
C VAL A 33 -15.36 -26.19 7.45
N ILE A 34 -15.95 -26.88 8.42
CA ILE A 34 -16.25 -28.32 8.33
C ILE A 34 -17.24 -28.61 7.19
N ALA A 35 -18.26 -27.78 6.99
CA ALA A 35 -19.22 -27.93 5.89
C ALA A 35 -18.58 -27.73 4.49
N ILE A 36 -17.76 -26.69 4.34
CA ILE A 36 -17.14 -26.33 3.04
C ILE A 36 -16.01 -27.31 2.65
N VAL A 37 -15.23 -27.81 3.61
CA VAL A 37 -14.04 -28.65 3.32
C VAL A 37 -14.39 -30.12 3.04
N ILE A 38 -15.57 -30.61 3.47
CA ILE A 38 -15.90 -32.05 3.50
C ILE A 38 -16.82 -32.49 2.32
N LEU A 39 -16.88 -31.71 1.22
CA LEU A 39 -17.56 -32.10 -0.03
C LEU A 39 -16.58 -32.45 -1.18
N PRO A 40 -16.01 -33.67 -1.23
CA PRO A 40 -15.05 -34.08 -2.24
C PRO A 40 -15.71 -34.61 -3.52
N VAL A 41 -15.70 -33.80 -4.59
CA VAL A 41 -15.78 -34.33 -5.97
C VAL A 41 -14.66 -33.74 -6.83
N MET A 42 -13.64 -34.56 -7.10
CA MET A 42 -12.68 -34.35 -8.19
C MET A 42 -12.53 -35.63 -9.01
N SER A 43 -12.82 -35.55 -10.31
CA SER A 43 -12.64 -36.64 -11.27
C SER A 43 -11.46 -36.33 -12.19
N PHE A 44 -10.64 -37.33 -12.49
CA PHE A 44 -9.34 -37.18 -13.18
C PHE A 44 -9.40 -36.70 -14.64
N LYS A 45 -10.57 -36.38 -15.20
CA LYS A 45 -10.78 -35.94 -16.60
C LYS A 45 -10.34 -34.48 -16.89
N GLY A 46 -9.56 -33.85 -16.01
CA GLY A 46 -9.28 -32.40 -16.07
C GLY A 46 -8.34 -31.95 -17.18
N PHE A 47 -7.23 -32.69 -17.39
CA PHE A 47 -6.10 -32.21 -18.21
C PHE A 47 -6.48 -31.98 -19.68
N GLN A 48 -7.16 -32.95 -20.29
CA GLN A 48 -7.58 -32.90 -21.71
C GLN A 48 -8.60 -31.78 -21.98
N LYS A 49 -9.43 -31.40 -20.99
CA LYS A 49 -10.38 -30.28 -21.16
C LYS A 49 -9.67 -28.93 -21.24
N SER A 50 -8.57 -28.74 -20.49
CA SER A 50 -7.86 -27.45 -20.39
C SER A 50 -7.43 -26.90 -21.75
N ILE A 51 -6.75 -27.73 -22.56
CA ILE A 51 -6.27 -27.37 -23.91
C ILE A 51 -7.44 -26.92 -24.81
N THR A 52 -8.62 -27.51 -24.65
CA THR A 52 -9.80 -27.18 -25.47
C THR A 52 -10.53 -25.89 -25.06
N ARG A 53 -10.16 -25.27 -23.93
CA ARG A 53 -10.74 -24.00 -23.42
C ARG A 53 -9.95 -22.75 -23.80
N ALA A 54 -8.64 -22.87 -24.04
CA ALA A 54 -7.77 -21.72 -24.37
C ALA A 54 -8.29 -20.85 -25.53
N PRO A 55 -8.83 -21.39 -26.66
CA PRO A 55 -9.41 -20.56 -27.72
C PRO A 55 -10.66 -19.78 -27.29
N GLN A 56 -11.43 -20.34 -26.34
CA GLN A 56 -12.63 -19.72 -25.79
C GLN A 56 -12.27 -18.60 -24.80
N GLN A 57 -11.23 -18.82 -23.97
CA GLN A 57 -10.67 -17.81 -23.07
C GLN A 57 -10.14 -16.59 -23.83
N ILE A 58 -9.42 -16.80 -24.93
CA ILE A 58 -8.93 -15.72 -25.80
C ILE A 58 -10.12 -14.94 -26.38
N ARG A 59 -11.11 -15.62 -26.98
CA ARG A 59 -12.32 -14.96 -27.52
C ARG A 59 -13.07 -14.16 -26.46
N SER A 60 -13.20 -14.69 -25.25
CA SER A 60 -13.84 -14.00 -24.12
C SER A 60 -13.09 -12.74 -23.69
N LYS A 61 -11.75 -12.76 -23.66
CA LYS A 61 -10.95 -11.56 -23.39
C LYS A 61 -11.03 -10.49 -24.48
N PHE A 62 -11.31 -10.87 -25.73
CA PHE A 62 -11.59 -9.95 -26.83
C PHE A 62 -13.09 -9.63 -27.03
N ASN A 63 -13.97 -10.14 -26.15
CA ASN A 63 -15.43 -9.96 -26.23
C ASN A 63 -16.07 -10.45 -27.56
N ILE A 64 -15.49 -11.50 -28.18
CA ILE A 64 -15.89 -12.07 -29.47
C ILE A 64 -16.77 -13.32 -29.25
N GLY A 65 -18.07 -13.10 -29.00
CA GLY A 65 -19.07 -14.17 -28.93
C GLY A 65 -20.37 -13.79 -28.22
N GLU A 66 -21.31 -14.73 -28.16
CA GLU A 66 -22.32 -14.72 -27.09
C GLU A 66 -21.61 -15.02 -25.76
N HIS A 67 -21.84 -14.18 -24.75
CA HIS A 67 -21.29 -14.35 -23.41
C HIS A 67 -22.38 -14.27 -22.36
N THR A 68 -22.42 -15.28 -21.50
CA THR A 68 -23.38 -15.38 -20.40
C THR A 68 -23.06 -14.34 -19.32
N LYS A 69 -23.83 -13.24 -19.27
CA LYS A 69 -23.72 -12.16 -18.28
C LYS A 69 -24.75 -12.36 -17.17
N ASP A 70 -24.28 -12.41 -15.92
CA ASP A 70 -25.09 -12.61 -14.73
C ASP A 70 -24.78 -11.47 -13.73
N ALA A 71 -25.65 -10.45 -13.68
CA ALA A 71 -25.37 -9.22 -12.95
C ALA A 71 -25.29 -9.43 -11.43
N VAL A 72 -26.10 -10.35 -10.89
CA VAL A 72 -26.11 -10.70 -9.46
C VAL A 72 -24.81 -11.40 -9.08
N TYR A 73 -24.36 -12.34 -9.90
CA TYR A 73 -23.06 -12.98 -9.71
C TYR A 73 -21.90 -11.99 -9.84
N ILE A 74 -21.94 -11.06 -10.80
CA ILE A 74 -20.86 -10.08 -11.02
C ILE A 74 -20.69 -9.15 -9.81
N ASP A 75 -21.77 -8.72 -9.16
CA ASP A 75 -21.67 -7.94 -7.91
C ASP A 75 -21.08 -8.79 -6.76
N ALA A 76 -21.57 -10.01 -6.57
CA ALA A 76 -21.06 -10.91 -5.54
C ALA A 76 -19.57 -11.27 -5.76
N GLU A 77 -19.15 -11.46 -7.02
CA GLU A 77 -17.75 -11.73 -7.38
C GLU A 77 -16.84 -10.51 -7.14
N ARG A 78 -17.32 -9.29 -7.43
CA ARG A 78 -16.63 -8.04 -7.09
C ARG A 78 -16.43 -7.92 -5.58
N ARG A 79 -17.51 -8.05 -4.80
CA ARG A 79 -17.47 -8.00 -3.33
C ARG A 79 -16.57 -9.08 -2.73
N PHE A 80 -16.49 -10.25 -3.36
CA PHE A 80 -15.56 -11.31 -2.98
C PHE A 80 -14.09 -11.05 -3.39
N GLN A 81 -13.81 -10.16 -4.35
CA GLN A 81 -12.45 -9.67 -4.65
C GLN A 81 -12.02 -8.56 -3.68
N GLU A 82 -12.95 -7.65 -3.34
CA GLU A 82 -12.76 -6.63 -2.30
C GLU A 82 -12.46 -7.29 -0.94
N LEU A 83 -13.26 -8.30 -0.55
CA LEU A 83 -13.03 -9.12 0.66
C LEU A 83 -11.66 -9.80 0.70
N GLU A 84 -11.23 -10.46 -0.39
CA GLU A 84 -9.89 -11.08 -0.44
C GLU A 84 -8.77 -10.04 -0.28
N THR A 85 -8.95 -8.86 -0.87
CA THR A 85 -7.98 -7.77 -0.83
C THR A 85 -7.83 -7.19 0.56
N GLU A 86 -8.94 -6.80 1.21
CA GLU A 86 -8.90 -6.18 2.54
C GLU A 86 -8.64 -7.20 3.67
N THR A 87 -9.06 -8.47 3.54
CA THR A 87 -8.63 -9.52 4.48
C THR A 87 -7.10 -9.71 4.44
N LYS A 88 -6.52 -9.72 3.23
CA LYS A 88 -5.07 -9.83 3.06
C LYS A 88 -4.37 -8.59 3.62
N ARG A 89 -4.91 -7.39 3.38
CA ARG A 89 -4.38 -6.14 3.93
C ARG A 89 -4.40 -6.14 5.45
N LEU A 90 -5.50 -6.56 6.08
CA LEU A 90 -5.61 -6.71 7.54
C LEU A 90 -4.49 -7.61 8.07
N HIS A 91 -4.29 -8.79 7.49
CA HIS A 91 -3.18 -9.69 7.84
C HIS A 91 -1.81 -9.00 7.67
N ASP A 92 -1.53 -8.43 6.49
CA ASP A 92 -0.22 -7.90 6.13
C ASP A 92 0.15 -6.64 6.93
N GLU A 93 -0.80 -5.74 7.22
CA GLU A 93 -0.56 -4.56 8.08
C GLU A 93 -0.46 -4.93 9.57
N SER A 94 -1.31 -5.84 10.08
CA SER A 94 -1.18 -6.33 11.47
C SER A 94 0.17 -7.01 11.71
N LYS A 95 0.67 -7.76 10.71
CA LYS A 95 2.02 -8.33 10.79
C LYS A 95 3.10 -7.25 10.75
N LYS A 96 3.03 -6.27 9.86
CA LYS A 96 3.99 -5.15 9.84
C LYS A 96 4.04 -4.39 11.17
N TYR A 97 2.91 -4.21 11.85
CA TYR A 97 2.87 -3.57 13.17
C TYR A 97 3.64 -4.38 14.22
N PHE A 98 3.41 -5.70 14.29
CA PHE A 98 4.16 -6.63 15.15
C PHE A 98 5.67 -6.64 14.83
N ASP A 99 6.02 -6.76 13.54
CA ASP A 99 7.41 -6.78 13.07
C ASP A 99 8.13 -5.44 13.37
N ALA A 100 7.42 -4.31 13.28
CA ALA A 100 7.97 -2.97 13.53
C ALA A 100 8.27 -2.69 15.00
N ILE A 101 7.44 -3.15 15.94
CA ILE A 101 7.69 -2.98 17.39
C ILE A 101 8.92 -3.78 17.81
N ASN A 102 8.99 -5.05 17.40
CA ASN A 102 10.17 -5.89 17.63
C ASN A 102 11.42 -5.30 16.95
N GLY A 103 11.28 -4.78 15.73
CA GLY A 103 12.34 -4.08 15.01
C GLY A 103 12.86 -2.85 15.76
N MET A 104 11.97 -2.00 16.26
CA MET A 104 12.32 -0.78 17.02
C MET A 104 13.20 -1.10 18.24
N LEU A 105 12.74 -2.02 19.10
CA LEU A 105 13.46 -2.41 20.33
C LEU A 105 14.81 -3.06 20.01
N ASN A 106 14.86 -3.94 19.01
CA ASN A 106 16.10 -4.56 18.55
C ASN A 106 17.08 -3.53 17.97
N HIS A 107 16.60 -2.53 17.21
CA HIS A 107 17.44 -1.44 16.69
C HIS A 107 17.98 -0.54 17.81
N GLN A 108 17.21 -0.29 18.88
CA GLN A 108 17.71 0.41 20.08
C GLN A 108 18.83 -0.37 20.78
N ILE A 109 18.69 -1.70 20.93
CA ILE A 109 19.73 -2.58 21.48
C ILE A 109 21.00 -2.55 20.61
N ILE A 110 20.86 -2.74 19.30
CA ILE A 110 22.00 -2.74 18.35
C ILE A 110 22.71 -1.38 18.33
N PHE A 111 21.97 -0.28 18.45
CA PHE A 111 22.56 1.07 18.59
C PHE A 111 23.42 1.18 19.86
N SER A 112 22.93 0.68 21.00
CA SER A 112 23.69 0.67 22.26
C SER A 112 24.98 -0.16 22.14
N GLN A 113 24.89 -1.36 21.56
CA GLN A 113 26.05 -2.24 21.34
C GLN A 113 27.11 -1.60 20.44
N ALA A 114 26.69 -0.88 19.39
CA ALA A 114 27.60 -0.14 18.53
C ALA A 114 28.30 1.04 19.27
N MET A 115 27.58 1.74 20.15
CA MET A 115 28.16 2.78 21.01
C MET A 115 29.16 2.21 22.02
N THR A 116 28.85 1.08 22.66
CA THR A 116 29.78 0.35 23.55
C THR A 116 31.06 -0.08 22.84
N GLU A 117 30.97 -0.52 21.58
CA GLU A 117 32.14 -0.87 20.76
C GLU A 117 33.02 0.36 20.46
N ILE A 118 32.40 1.52 20.18
CA ILE A 118 33.10 2.79 19.92
C ILE A 118 33.78 3.33 21.19
N TYR A 119 33.18 3.15 22.37
CA TYR A 119 33.74 3.61 23.64
C TYR A 119 34.82 2.69 24.25
N ARG A 120 35.03 1.49 23.70
CA ARG A 120 36.05 0.54 24.20
C ARG A 120 37.47 1.06 23.88
N PRO A 121 38.42 1.03 24.84
CA PRO A 121 39.80 1.45 24.58
C PRO A 121 40.43 0.67 23.41
N ILE A 122 41.18 1.37 22.54
CA ILE A 122 41.92 0.78 21.41
C ILE A 122 43.23 0.14 21.89
N SER A 123 43.13 -0.74 22.89
CA SER A 123 44.27 -1.40 23.53
C SER A 123 44.98 -2.37 22.58
N GLY A 124 46.31 -2.37 22.58
CA GLY A 124 47.13 -3.41 21.93
C GLY A 124 47.61 -3.12 20.50
N ARG A 125 47.75 -1.86 20.07
CA ARG A 125 48.45 -1.51 18.82
C ARG A 125 49.89 -1.07 19.07
N VAL A 126 50.82 -1.53 18.22
CA VAL A 126 52.24 -1.13 18.19
C VAL A 126 52.44 0.34 17.72
N SER A 127 51.36 1.11 17.64
CA SER A 127 51.32 2.50 17.16
C SER A 127 51.49 3.53 18.28
N ASP A 128 51.38 3.13 19.54
CA ASP A 128 51.24 4.05 20.68
C ASP A 128 52.32 3.84 21.76
N PRO A 129 53.28 4.77 21.93
CA PRO A 129 54.29 4.72 22.99
C PRO A 129 53.74 4.87 24.41
N ASP A 130 52.51 5.38 24.60
CA ASP A 130 51.98 5.88 25.87
C ASP A 130 50.76 5.08 26.35
N SER A 131 50.78 3.77 26.06
CA SER A 131 49.75 2.74 26.35
C SER A 131 49.39 2.54 27.85
N ALA A 132 49.77 3.47 28.73
CA ALA A 132 49.40 3.52 30.15
C ALA A 132 48.17 4.41 30.41
N LYS A 133 47.69 5.17 29.42
CA LYS A 133 46.47 5.99 29.53
C LYS A 133 45.23 5.20 29.11
N ILE A 134 44.18 5.27 29.92
CA ILE A 134 42.91 4.60 29.63
C ILE A 134 42.08 5.52 28.71
N GLU A 135 42.30 5.42 27.40
CA GLU A 135 41.55 6.17 26.36
C GLU A 135 40.15 5.59 26.07
N GLY A 136 39.44 5.12 27.11
CA GLY A 136 38.06 4.66 27.01
C GLY A 136 37.09 5.60 27.70
N ASN A 137 35.81 5.49 27.38
CA ASN A 137 34.73 6.16 28.12
C ASN A 137 33.99 5.15 29.01
N PRO A 138 34.47 4.85 30.24
CA PRO A 138 33.88 3.83 31.10
C PRO A 138 32.47 4.19 31.59
N GLU A 139 32.13 5.48 31.65
CA GLU A 139 30.80 5.96 32.04
C GLU A 139 29.82 5.79 30.87
N GLY A 140 30.23 6.14 29.66
CA GLY A 140 29.45 5.89 28.45
C GLY A 140 29.22 4.42 28.15
N ILE A 141 30.18 3.53 28.47
CA ILE A 141 29.99 2.07 28.38
C ILE A 141 28.87 1.63 29.33
N ARG A 142 28.92 2.00 30.61
CA ARG A 142 27.87 1.64 31.59
C ARG A 142 26.50 2.18 31.17
N ALA A 143 26.43 3.43 30.70
CA ALA A 143 25.18 4.01 30.22
C ALA A 143 24.58 3.24 29.03
N CYS A 144 25.42 2.69 28.15
CA CYS A 144 24.97 1.83 27.04
C CYS A 144 24.55 0.43 27.53
N GLU A 145 25.23 -0.14 28.52
CA GLU A 145 24.87 -1.42 29.15
C GLU A 145 23.55 -1.33 29.94
N GLU A 146 23.35 -0.24 30.69
CA GLU A 146 22.12 0.08 31.43
C GLU A 146 20.94 0.32 30.47
N TYR A 147 21.13 1.10 29.40
CA TYR A 147 20.13 1.29 28.35
C TYR A 147 19.77 -0.02 27.65
N GLU A 148 20.76 -0.86 27.32
CA GLU A 148 20.52 -2.17 26.73
C GLU A 148 19.72 -3.10 27.66
N SER A 149 19.95 -3.04 28.98
CA SER A 149 19.14 -3.78 29.96
C SER A 149 17.69 -3.29 30.00
N ILE A 150 17.47 -1.98 30.06
CA ILE A 150 16.12 -1.38 30.08
C ILE A 150 15.32 -1.73 28.83
N VAL A 151 15.94 -1.70 27.64
CA VAL A 151 15.25 -2.05 26.39
C VAL A 151 14.97 -3.56 26.28
N LYS A 152 15.82 -4.43 26.83
CA LYS A 152 15.55 -5.88 26.93
C LYS A 152 14.38 -6.18 27.86
N GLU A 153 14.37 -5.60 29.07
CA GLU A 153 13.23 -5.74 29.99
C GLU A 153 11.92 -5.24 29.36
N LEU A 154 11.98 -4.14 28.60
CA LEU A 154 10.84 -3.61 27.85
C LEU A 154 10.37 -4.60 26.77
N GLN A 155 11.29 -5.24 26.05
CA GLN A 155 10.96 -6.28 25.06
C GLN A 155 10.30 -7.50 25.73
N GLU A 156 10.83 -7.99 26.85
CA GLU A 156 10.24 -9.09 27.62
C GLU A 156 8.86 -8.71 28.18
N THR A 157 8.69 -7.46 28.65
CA THR A 157 7.40 -6.95 29.16
C THR A 157 6.34 -6.84 28.05
N LEU A 158 6.72 -6.48 26.83
CA LEU A 158 5.82 -6.31 25.68
C LEU A 158 5.48 -7.62 24.95
N ASN A 159 6.33 -8.65 25.07
CA ASN A 159 6.15 -9.90 24.34
C ASN A 159 4.76 -10.55 24.51
N PRO A 160 4.12 -10.59 25.69
CA PRO A 160 2.77 -11.14 25.84
C PRO A 160 1.69 -10.40 25.02
N GLU A 161 1.76 -9.07 24.93
CA GLU A 161 0.83 -8.27 24.12
C GLU A 161 1.05 -8.53 22.61
N LEU A 162 2.31 -8.71 22.20
CA LEU A 162 2.68 -9.05 20.83
C LEU A 162 2.22 -10.47 20.45
N GLU A 163 2.37 -11.46 21.33
CA GLU A 163 1.82 -12.81 21.17
C GLU A 163 0.27 -12.82 21.11
N MET A 164 -0.39 -11.90 21.83
CA MET A 164 -1.84 -11.70 21.67
C MET A 164 -2.19 -11.14 20.29
N ILE A 165 -1.42 -10.20 19.71
CA ILE A 165 -1.65 -9.73 18.34
C ILE A 165 -1.48 -10.86 17.32
N GLU A 166 -0.45 -11.70 17.43
CA GLU A 166 -0.28 -12.85 16.54
C GLU A 166 -1.44 -13.85 16.67
N SER A 167 -1.75 -14.27 17.91
CA SER A 167 -2.73 -15.32 18.18
C SER A 167 -4.19 -14.89 18.02
N ARG A 168 -4.51 -13.60 18.18
CA ARG A 168 -5.87 -13.05 18.09
C ARG A 168 -6.19 -12.33 16.79
N ILE A 169 -5.20 -11.79 16.07
CA ILE A 169 -5.42 -11.02 14.83
C ILE A 169 -4.80 -11.70 13.62
N ILE A 170 -3.47 -11.88 13.61
CA ILE A 170 -2.73 -12.35 12.43
C ILE A 170 -3.17 -13.77 12.05
N ARG A 171 -3.21 -14.68 13.03
CA ARG A 171 -3.60 -16.07 12.79
C ARG A 171 -5.06 -16.22 12.34
N PRO A 172 -6.08 -15.63 13.01
CA PRO A 172 -7.46 -15.67 12.52
C PRO A 172 -7.62 -15.05 11.13
N ALA A 173 -6.92 -13.95 10.80
CA ALA A 173 -6.93 -13.39 9.45
C ALA A 173 -6.37 -14.37 8.41
N ASN A 174 -5.28 -15.08 8.71
CA ASN A 174 -4.78 -16.14 7.83
C ASN A 174 -5.73 -17.36 7.72
N GLU A 175 -6.40 -17.76 8.81
CA GLU A 175 -7.43 -18.81 8.78
C GLU A 175 -8.61 -18.41 7.87
N LEU A 176 -9.01 -17.12 7.85
CA LEU A 176 -9.99 -16.61 6.88
C LEU A 176 -9.44 -16.58 5.44
N LEU A 177 -8.17 -16.19 5.23
CA LEU A 177 -7.52 -16.28 3.91
C LEU A 177 -7.51 -17.70 3.36
N ASP A 178 -7.36 -18.74 4.18
CA ASP A 178 -7.44 -20.13 3.72
C ASP A 178 -8.85 -20.54 3.27
N VAL A 179 -9.91 -20.03 3.91
CA VAL A 179 -11.30 -20.18 3.43
C VAL A 179 -11.48 -19.47 2.08
N ILE A 180 -10.99 -18.24 1.95
CA ILE A 180 -11.05 -17.46 0.71
C ILE A 180 -10.31 -18.19 -0.44
N LYS A 181 -9.13 -18.78 -0.18
CA LYS A 181 -8.39 -19.62 -1.14
C LYS A 181 -9.17 -20.86 -1.60
N VAL A 182 -10.11 -21.38 -0.81
CA VAL A 182 -11.02 -22.47 -1.22
C VAL A 182 -12.14 -21.92 -2.11
N ILE A 183 -12.79 -20.84 -1.71
CA ILE A 183 -13.89 -20.22 -2.47
C ILE A 183 -13.41 -19.70 -3.84
N ARG A 184 -12.20 -19.12 -3.91
CA ARG A 184 -11.56 -18.70 -5.18
C ARG A 184 -11.35 -19.87 -6.14
N LYS A 185 -11.12 -21.10 -5.66
CA LYS A 185 -11.08 -22.31 -6.52
C LYS A 185 -12.48 -22.68 -7.06
N THR A 186 -13.54 -22.44 -6.31
CA THR A 186 -14.93 -22.65 -6.75
C THR A 186 -15.37 -21.61 -7.78
N VAL A 187 -15.01 -20.34 -7.58
CA VAL A 187 -15.12 -19.27 -8.59
C VAL A 187 -14.43 -19.66 -9.91
N LEU A 188 -13.18 -20.13 -9.84
CA LEU A 188 -12.46 -20.63 -11.02
C LEU A 188 -13.11 -21.87 -11.66
N LYS A 189 -13.77 -22.75 -10.89
CA LYS A 189 -14.59 -23.83 -11.46
C LYS A 189 -15.77 -23.25 -12.25
N ARG A 190 -16.53 -22.31 -11.68
CA ARG A 190 -17.69 -21.65 -12.32
C ARG A 190 -17.30 -20.94 -13.62
N GLU A 191 -16.19 -20.21 -13.63
CA GLU A 191 -15.59 -19.64 -14.85
C GLU A 191 -15.33 -20.69 -15.94
N HIS A 192 -14.68 -21.80 -15.58
CA HIS A 192 -14.43 -22.90 -16.53
C HIS A 192 -15.73 -23.56 -17.05
N LYS A 193 -16.80 -23.60 -16.25
CA LYS A 193 -18.11 -24.12 -16.66
C LYS A 193 -18.84 -23.13 -17.59
N ARG A 194 -18.79 -21.82 -17.32
CA ARG A 194 -19.31 -20.77 -18.23
C ARG A 194 -18.65 -20.89 -19.62
N LEU A 195 -17.34 -21.11 -19.66
CA LEU A 195 -16.59 -21.27 -20.90
C LEU A 195 -16.90 -22.58 -21.64
N ASP A 196 -17.13 -23.69 -20.93
CA ASP A 196 -17.64 -24.94 -21.53
C ASP A 196 -19.07 -24.72 -22.09
N TYR A 197 -19.97 -24.09 -21.32
CA TYR A 197 -21.35 -23.77 -21.72
C TYR A 197 -21.40 -22.87 -22.97
N ASP A 198 -20.77 -21.68 -22.95
CA ASP A 198 -20.71 -20.75 -24.08
C ASP A 198 -20.18 -21.46 -25.35
N ARG A 199 -19.24 -22.40 -25.19
CA ARG A 199 -18.66 -23.19 -26.28
C ARG A 199 -19.62 -24.23 -26.85
N HIS A 200 -20.24 -25.07 -26.01
CA HIS A 200 -21.17 -26.08 -26.47
C HIS A 200 -22.42 -25.43 -27.08
N ARG A 201 -22.96 -24.36 -26.45
CA ARG A 201 -24.07 -23.54 -26.99
C ARG A 201 -23.74 -22.96 -28.36
N SER A 202 -22.54 -22.38 -28.53
CA SER A 202 -22.07 -21.86 -29.83
C SER A 202 -21.80 -22.96 -30.87
N THR A 203 -21.71 -24.23 -30.47
CA THR A 203 -21.52 -25.38 -31.36
C THR A 203 -22.87 -25.95 -31.79
N TYR A 204 -23.80 -26.15 -30.85
CA TYR A 204 -25.18 -26.54 -31.12
C TYR A 204 -25.87 -25.54 -32.07
N LYS A 205 -25.79 -24.24 -31.78
CA LYS A 205 -26.39 -23.19 -32.63
C LYS A 205 -25.96 -23.28 -34.11
N LYS A 206 -24.67 -23.51 -34.36
CA LYS A 206 -24.12 -23.66 -35.73
C LYS A 206 -24.58 -24.92 -36.46
N LEU A 207 -24.91 -25.99 -35.73
CA LEU A 207 -25.47 -27.22 -36.30
C LEU A 207 -26.99 -27.10 -36.51
N TYR A 208 -27.67 -26.34 -35.64
CA TYR A 208 -29.09 -26.04 -35.72
C TYR A 208 -29.42 -25.11 -36.89
N ASP A 209 -28.68 -24.00 -37.03
CA ASP A 209 -28.86 -22.98 -38.08
C ASP A 209 -28.46 -23.47 -39.49
N LYS A 210 -27.92 -24.70 -39.62
CA LYS A 210 -27.52 -25.30 -40.89
C LYS A 210 -28.75 -25.74 -41.69
N LYS A 211 -29.00 -25.12 -42.84
CA LYS A 211 -30.14 -25.45 -43.71
C LYS A 211 -30.07 -26.87 -44.28
N ASP A 212 -28.92 -27.23 -44.86
CA ASP A 212 -28.70 -28.56 -45.45
C ASP A 212 -28.11 -29.53 -44.41
N ARG A 213 -28.98 -30.32 -43.78
CA ARG A 213 -28.61 -31.32 -42.76
C ARG A 213 -28.57 -32.72 -43.38
N SER A 214 -27.41 -33.34 -43.34
CA SER A 214 -27.24 -34.79 -43.59
C SER A 214 -27.57 -35.56 -42.31
N ALA A 215 -27.92 -36.85 -42.42
CA ALA A 215 -28.03 -37.75 -41.26
C ALA A 215 -26.75 -37.78 -40.38
N LYS A 216 -25.59 -37.44 -40.94
CA LYS A 216 -24.34 -37.22 -40.18
C LYS A 216 -24.37 -35.94 -39.34
N ASP A 217 -24.99 -34.87 -39.84
CA ASP A 217 -25.20 -33.62 -39.10
C ASP A 217 -26.27 -33.80 -38.02
N GLU A 218 -27.35 -34.55 -38.29
CA GLU A 218 -28.40 -34.85 -37.30
C GLU A 218 -27.82 -35.63 -36.10
N LYS A 219 -26.99 -36.65 -36.36
CA LYS A 219 -26.25 -37.36 -35.30
C LYS A 219 -25.26 -36.46 -34.55
N ALA A 220 -24.72 -35.43 -35.20
CA ALA A 220 -23.87 -34.44 -34.55
C ALA A 220 -24.68 -33.41 -33.72
N LEU A 221 -25.88 -33.04 -34.19
CA LEU A 221 -26.82 -32.15 -33.51
C LEU A 221 -27.26 -32.78 -32.18
N TRP A 222 -27.76 -34.02 -32.21
CA TRP A 222 -28.18 -34.75 -30.99
C TRP A 222 -27.04 -34.90 -29.98
N LYS A 223 -25.80 -35.14 -30.45
CA LYS A 223 -24.63 -35.15 -29.57
C LYS A 223 -24.31 -33.76 -28.98
N ALA A 224 -24.41 -32.70 -29.78
CA ALA A 224 -24.20 -31.33 -29.32
C ALA A 224 -25.30 -30.86 -28.34
N GLU A 225 -26.52 -31.37 -28.50
CA GLU A 225 -27.67 -31.14 -27.62
C GLU A 225 -27.41 -31.69 -26.22
N GLY A 226 -27.06 -32.98 -26.10
CA GLY A 226 -26.67 -33.58 -24.81
C GLY A 226 -25.39 -33.00 -24.21
N GLU A 227 -24.44 -32.52 -25.04
CA GLU A 227 -23.28 -31.76 -24.56
C GLU A 227 -23.67 -30.38 -24.01
N VAL A 228 -24.66 -29.69 -24.60
CA VAL A 228 -25.21 -28.43 -24.09
C VAL A 228 -25.99 -28.68 -22.80
N GLU A 229 -26.86 -29.67 -22.75
CA GLU A 229 -27.67 -30.00 -21.56
C GLU A 229 -26.76 -30.27 -20.35
N GLN A 230 -25.76 -31.16 -20.52
CA GLN A 230 -24.80 -31.46 -19.46
C GLN A 230 -23.98 -30.22 -19.07
N ALA A 231 -23.58 -29.37 -20.02
CA ALA A 231 -22.84 -28.13 -19.75
C ALA A 231 -23.70 -27.05 -19.06
N THR A 232 -25.02 -27.08 -19.27
CA THR A 232 -26.01 -26.21 -18.60
C THR A 232 -26.11 -26.59 -17.13
N GLN A 233 -26.47 -27.85 -16.84
CA GLN A 233 -26.50 -28.41 -15.47
C GLN A 233 -25.17 -28.20 -14.73
N ASP A 234 -24.05 -28.44 -15.42
CA ASP A 234 -22.70 -28.23 -14.91
C ASP A 234 -22.37 -26.76 -14.58
N PHE A 235 -22.99 -25.80 -15.27
CA PHE A 235 -22.77 -24.36 -15.05
C PHE A 235 -23.69 -23.85 -13.94
N ASP A 236 -24.99 -24.10 -14.04
CA ASP A 236 -26.01 -23.60 -13.12
C ASP A 236 -25.72 -24.05 -11.68
N TYR A 237 -25.32 -25.32 -11.48
CA TYR A 237 -24.90 -25.84 -10.17
C TYR A 237 -23.82 -24.99 -9.49
N TYR A 238 -22.78 -24.56 -10.23
CA TYR A 238 -21.73 -23.71 -9.65
C TYR A 238 -22.12 -22.22 -9.62
N ASN A 239 -23.02 -21.80 -10.49
CA ASN A 239 -23.49 -20.43 -10.59
C ASN A 239 -24.35 -20.07 -9.37
N ASP A 240 -25.34 -20.91 -9.08
CA ASP A 240 -26.33 -20.63 -8.06
C ASP A 240 -25.81 -20.99 -6.66
N LEU A 241 -24.96 -22.01 -6.52
CA LEU A 241 -24.17 -22.25 -5.29
C LEU A 241 -23.38 -21.01 -4.85
N LEU A 242 -22.75 -20.29 -5.80
CA LEU A 242 -22.01 -19.07 -5.48
C LEU A 242 -22.94 -17.88 -5.19
N LYS A 243 -24.13 -17.80 -5.79
CA LYS A 243 -25.15 -16.79 -5.45
C LYS A 243 -25.74 -17.00 -4.06
N GLU A 244 -25.90 -18.24 -3.61
CA GLU A 244 -26.45 -18.54 -2.30
C GLU A 244 -25.42 -18.38 -1.18
N GLU A 245 -24.18 -18.85 -1.39
CA GLU A 245 -23.15 -18.88 -0.34
C GLU A 245 -22.32 -17.60 -0.20
N LEU A 246 -22.08 -16.82 -1.27
CA LEU A 246 -21.33 -15.55 -1.13
C LEU A 246 -22.04 -14.52 -0.24
N PRO A 247 -23.37 -14.29 -0.33
CA PRO A 247 -24.08 -13.44 0.62
C PRO A 247 -24.01 -13.93 2.07
N ARG A 248 -24.03 -15.25 2.29
CA ARG A 248 -23.87 -15.87 3.63
C ARG A 248 -22.47 -15.61 4.18
N LEU A 249 -21.43 -15.77 3.35
CA LEU A 249 -20.03 -15.45 3.69
C LEU A 249 -19.89 -13.99 4.16
N PHE A 250 -20.45 -13.02 3.43
CA PHE A 250 -20.33 -11.60 3.79
C PHE A 250 -20.96 -11.27 5.15
N VAL A 251 -22.09 -11.89 5.51
CA VAL A 251 -22.68 -11.71 6.85
C VAL A 251 -21.82 -12.35 7.94
N LEU A 252 -21.24 -13.54 7.68
CA LEU A 252 -20.35 -14.21 8.63
C LEU A 252 -19.03 -13.45 8.84
N GLU A 253 -18.49 -12.82 7.79
CA GLU A 253 -17.27 -12.02 7.85
C GLU A 253 -17.44 -10.73 8.66
N GLN A 254 -18.55 -10.00 8.49
CA GLN A 254 -18.84 -8.79 9.29
C GLN A 254 -18.86 -9.09 10.80
N ASN A 255 -19.49 -10.21 11.19
CA ASN A 255 -19.53 -10.70 12.57
C ASN A 255 -18.15 -11.19 13.07
N PHE A 256 -17.24 -11.57 12.17
CA PHE A 256 -15.89 -12.03 12.49
C PHE A 256 -14.89 -10.87 12.65
N ILE A 257 -14.99 -9.81 11.82
CA ILE A 257 -14.07 -8.66 11.87
C ILE A 257 -14.35 -7.76 13.09
N GLN A 258 -15.61 -7.58 13.49
CA GLN A 258 -15.99 -6.71 14.61
C GLN A 258 -15.16 -6.94 15.90
N PRO A 259 -15.03 -8.17 16.44
CA PRO A 259 -14.20 -8.41 17.63
C PRO A 259 -12.69 -8.27 17.38
N LEU A 260 -12.19 -8.43 16.14
CA LEU A 260 -10.77 -8.27 15.83
C LEU A 260 -10.34 -6.81 16.00
N PHE A 261 -11.08 -5.87 15.42
CA PHE A 261 -10.73 -4.45 15.50
C PHE A 261 -10.76 -3.93 16.94
N GLN A 262 -11.80 -4.30 17.72
CA GLN A 262 -11.88 -3.94 19.13
C GLN A 262 -10.72 -4.53 19.93
N SER A 263 -10.36 -5.80 19.70
CA SER A 263 -9.23 -6.45 20.39
C SER A 263 -7.90 -5.77 20.04
N PHE A 264 -7.69 -5.46 18.75
CA PHE A 264 -6.48 -4.79 18.27
C PHE A 264 -6.29 -3.43 18.91
N TYR A 265 -7.33 -2.60 18.97
CA TYR A 265 -7.29 -1.29 19.64
C TYR A 265 -6.77 -1.37 21.09
N TYR A 266 -7.29 -2.30 21.90
CA TYR A 266 -6.85 -2.44 23.29
C TYR A 266 -5.42 -2.98 23.42
N MET A 267 -4.99 -3.91 22.56
CA MET A 267 -3.59 -4.39 22.56
C MET A 267 -2.62 -3.28 22.13
N GLN A 268 -2.97 -2.47 21.12
CA GLN A 268 -2.18 -1.28 20.76
C GLN A 268 -2.08 -0.30 21.93
N LEU A 269 -3.20 -0.04 22.62
CA LEU A 269 -3.26 0.87 23.76
C LEU A 269 -2.38 0.40 24.93
N ASN A 270 -2.40 -0.90 25.25
CA ASN A 270 -1.49 -1.50 26.25
C ASN A 270 -0.03 -1.29 25.85
N ILE A 271 0.34 -1.63 24.61
CA ILE A 271 1.70 -1.47 24.09
C ILE A 271 2.18 -0.01 24.20
N PHE A 272 1.34 0.96 23.81
CA PHE A 272 1.69 2.38 23.93
C PHE A 272 1.87 2.84 25.37
N TYR A 273 1.02 2.41 26.31
CA TYR A 273 1.19 2.74 27.73
C TYR A 273 2.45 2.10 28.33
N THR A 274 2.72 0.82 28.05
CA THR A 274 3.94 0.14 28.53
C THR A 274 5.21 0.75 27.96
N LEU A 275 5.23 1.10 26.65
CA LEU A 275 6.33 1.84 26.03
C LEU A 275 6.54 3.20 26.72
N HIS A 276 5.47 3.97 26.91
CA HIS A 276 5.56 5.29 27.52
C HIS A 276 6.03 5.23 28.98
N GLU A 277 5.42 4.38 29.81
CA GLU A 277 5.75 4.24 31.23
C GLU A 277 7.20 3.77 31.46
N ARG A 278 7.69 2.81 30.66
CA ARG A 278 9.07 2.32 30.77
C ARG A 278 10.08 3.33 30.24
N MET A 279 9.84 3.95 29.08
CA MET A 279 10.77 4.93 28.50
C MET A 279 10.80 6.25 29.29
N GLN A 280 9.69 6.69 29.89
CA GLN A 280 9.66 7.86 30.76
C GLN A 280 10.43 7.63 32.09
N ARG A 281 10.55 6.38 32.54
CA ARG A 281 11.36 5.98 33.70
C ARG A 281 12.81 5.61 33.36
N CYS A 282 13.27 5.90 32.15
CA CYS A 282 14.65 5.66 31.72
C CYS A 282 15.60 6.73 32.32
N ASP A 283 15.80 6.68 33.64
CA ASP A 283 16.72 7.56 34.38
C ASP A 283 18.12 6.93 34.44
N ILE A 284 18.91 7.18 33.41
CA ILE A 284 20.33 6.78 33.32
C ILE A 284 21.15 8.04 33.58
N GLY A 285 21.80 8.13 34.76
CA GLY A 285 22.45 9.35 35.27
C GLY A 285 23.63 9.91 34.45
N TYR A 286 23.98 9.29 33.31
CA TYR A 286 24.89 9.82 32.29
C TYR A 286 24.22 10.83 31.35
N PHE A 287 22.89 10.80 31.23
CA PHE A 287 22.11 11.74 30.43
C PHE A 287 21.53 12.86 31.30
N ASP A 288 21.79 14.11 30.91
CA ASP A 288 21.12 15.27 31.49
C ASP A 288 19.76 15.45 30.80
N LEU A 289 18.69 15.08 31.50
CA LEU A 289 17.31 15.18 31.01
C LEU A 289 16.67 16.57 31.27
N THR A 290 17.44 17.54 31.79
CA THR A 290 16.93 18.86 32.20
C THR A 290 17.26 19.99 31.24
N ARG A 291 18.22 19.78 30.33
CA ARG A 291 18.69 20.78 29.34
C ARG A 291 18.17 20.50 27.94
N ASP A 292 18.21 21.52 27.09
CA ASP A 292 17.89 21.37 25.68
C ASP A 292 18.90 20.45 24.96
N ILE A 293 18.38 19.63 24.04
CA ILE A 293 19.16 18.59 23.36
C ILE A 293 20.16 19.19 22.37
N GLU A 294 19.78 20.27 21.65
CA GLU A 294 20.69 20.93 20.71
C GLU A 294 21.77 21.72 21.45
N GLU A 295 21.40 22.45 22.51
CA GLU A 295 22.36 23.18 23.36
C GLU A 295 23.40 22.24 23.99
N ALA A 296 22.94 21.17 24.66
CA ALA A 296 23.82 20.21 25.31
C ALA A 296 24.69 19.43 24.31
N PHE A 297 24.19 19.14 23.11
CA PHE A 297 24.98 18.54 22.03
C PHE A 297 26.06 19.50 21.51
N LEU A 298 25.72 20.77 21.27
CA LEU A 298 26.67 21.77 20.77
C LEU A 298 27.79 22.03 21.78
N GLU A 299 27.46 22.12 23.08
CA GLU A 299 28.45 22.25 24.15
C GLU A 299 29.37 21.02 24.23
N LYS A 300 28.81 19.80 24.33
CA LYS A 300 29.59 18.55 24.40
C LYS A 300 30.42 18.29 23.13
N ARG A 301 30.01 18.83 21.98
CA ARG A 301 30.78 18.78 20.73
C ARG A 301 31.97 19.76 20.74
N GLY A 302 31.79 20.98 21.23
CA GLY A 302 32.83 22.00 21.34
C GLY A 302 33.75 22.10 20.10
N GLU A 303 35.06 22.15 20.34
CA GLU A 303 36.11 22.19 19.29
C GLU A 303 36.37 20.83 18.60
N ILE A 304 35.66 19.74 18.92
CA ILE A 304 35.97 18.40 18.38
C ILE A 304 35.92 18.42 16.84
N GLN A 305 35.01 19.21 16.26
CA GLN A 305 34.92 19.40 14.81
C GLN A 305 36.19 20.05 14.23
N ASP A 306 36.56 21.25 14.71
CA ASP A 306 37.75 21.97 14.21
C ASP A 306 39.02 21.14 14.39
N ARG A 307 39.12 20.40 15.51
CA ARG A 307 40.23 19.49 15.81
C ARG A 307 40.26 18.31 14.83
N ALA A 308 39.13 17.67 14.53
CA ALA A 308 39.05 16.59 13.54
C ALA A 308 39.40 17.06 12.12
N GLU A 309 38.97 18.27 11.74
CA GLU A 309 39.27 18.89 10.44
C GLU A 309 40.72 19.42 10.37
N SER A 310 41.34 19.66 11.53
CA SER A 310 42.77 19.99 11.63
C SER A 310 43.68 18.81 11.26
N LEU A 311 43.21 17.57 11.41
CA LEU A 311 44.00 16.35 11.19
C LEU A 311 44.53 16.29 9.76
N ALA A 312 45.84 16.07 9.61
CA ALA A 312 46.48 16.02 8.30
C ALA A 312 45.88 14.95 7.37
N ILE A 313 45.36 13.85 7.91
CA ILE A 313 44.70 12.78 7.14
C ILE A 313 43.48 13.29 6.35
N CYS A 314 42.71 14.22 6.91
CA CYS A 314 41.55 14.84 6.28
C CYS A 314 41.91 15.84 5.16
N ARG A 315 43.20 16.18 5.00
CA ARG A 315 43.69 17.18 4.05
C ARG A 315 44.21 16.58 2.74
N PHE A 316 44.34 15.26 2.64
CA PHE A 316 44.79 14.57 1.43
C PHE A 316 43.69 14.49 0.36
N LYS A 317 43.72 15.42 -0.60
CA LYS A 317 43.00 15.26 -1.86
C LYS A 317 43.67 14.17 -2.69
N THR A 318 43.00 13.02 -2.86
CA THR A 318 43.49 11.92 -3.71
C THR A 318 43.77 12.41 -5.13
N THR A 319 45.04 12.44 -5.52
CA THR A 319 45.50 12.83 -6.86
C THR A 319 45.26 11.71 -7.89
N GLY A 320 43.98 11.41 -8.12
CA GLY A 320 43.55 10.53 -9.20
C GLY A 320 44.12 11.00 -10.55
N ARG A 321 44.59 10.05 -11.35
CA ARG A 321 45.24 10.32 -12.65
C ARG A 321 44.36 11.22 -13.53
N PRO A 322 44.94 12.16 -14.30
CA PRO A 322 44.17 13.07 -15.14
C PRO A 322 43.34 12.29 -16.18
N ARG A 323 42.03 12.59 -16.21
CA ARG A 323 41.09 12.05 -17.18
C ARG A 323 41.45 12.59 -18.59
N PRO A 324 41.44 11.76 -19.65
CA PRO A 324 41.81 12.23 -21.01
C PRO A 324 40.97 13.43 -21.47
N GLN A 325 41.62 14.39 -22.12
CA GLN A 325 40.98 15.64 -22.56
C GLN A 325 39.92 15.40 -23.64
N ARG A 326 38.81 16.16 -23.56
CA ARG A 326 38.01 16.51 -24.74
C ARG A 326 38.44 17.89 -25.27
N PRO A 327 38.42 18.16 -26.59
CA PRO A 327 39.02 19.38 -27.13
C PRO A 327 38.23 20.68 -26.87
N SER A 328 38.98 21.79 -26.81
CA SER A 328 38.63 23.18 -27.18
C SER A 328 37.36 23.84 -26.61
N GLY A 329 37.54 24.92 -25.82
CA GLY A 329 36.47 25.87 -25.44
C GLY A 329 36.74 26.66 -24.14
N ARG A 330 37.54 27.73 -24.20
CA ARG A 330 37.81 28.73 -23.11
C ARG A 330 37.54 30.14 -23.67
N PRO A 331 37.29 31.22 -22.88
CA PRO A 331 37.87 31.61 -21.57
C PRO A 331 36.87 31.53 -20.37
N ALA A 332 37.29 31.43 -19.10
CA ALA A 332 37.80 32.47 -18.16
C ALA A 332 36.79 33.60 -17.89
N ILE A 333 36.50 34.04 -16.64
CA ILE A 333 37.42 34.44 -15.54
C ILE A 333 36.93 33.96 -14.14
N GLU A 334 37.81 34.05 -13.13
CA GLU A 334 37.66 33.70 -11.69
C GLU A 334 37.04 34.83 -10.81
N PRO A 335 36.92 34.75 -9.46
CA PRO A 335 37.17 33.63 -8.51
C PRO A 335 36.03 33.33 -7.51
N GLY A 336 36.20 32.32 -6.65
CA GLY A 336 35.77 32.40 -5.25
C GLY A 336 34.79 31.33 -4.71
N LYS A 337 35.32 30.21 -4.21
CA LYS A 337 34.67 29.41 -3.15
C LYS A 337 35.71 28.67 -2.30
N LYS A 338 35.54 28.72 -0.96
CA LYS A 338 36.31 27.91 0.01
C LYS A 338 35.86 26.43 -0.06
N PRO A 339 36.69 25.45 0.32
CA PRO A 339 36.26 24.05 0.41
C PRO A 339 35.15 23.86 1.44
N ALA A 340 34.25 22.91 1.19
CA ALA A 340 33.10 22.60 2.05
C ALA A 340 33.46 21.63 3.20
N LEU A 341 32.57 21.56 4.19
CA LEU A 341 32.82 21.03 5.53
C LEU A 341 31.85 19.90 5.92
N LEU A 342 32.11 19.19 7.02
CA LEU A 342 31.47 17.91 7.39
C LEU A 342 30.11 18.04 8.11
N THR A 343 29.28 19.05 7.77
CA THR A 343 28.11 19.45 8.57
C THR A 343 26.75 19.40 7.86
N ALA A 344 26.63 18.70 6.72
CA ALA A 344 25.36 18.51 6.02
C ALA A 344 24.53 17.34 6.59
N GLY A 345 23.93 17.52 7.77
CA GLY A 345 22.87 16.63 8.29
C GLY A 345 21.54 16.83 7.54
N PRO A 346 20.80 15.76 7.19
CA PRO A 346 19.59 15.90 6.38
C PRO A 346 18.33 16.18 7.22
N SER A 347 17.61 17.26 6.91
CA SER A 347 16.15 17.31 7.14
C SER A 347 15.42 16.47 6.09
N ALA A 348 14.30 15.86 6.47
CA ALA A 348 13.71 14.77 5.71
C ALA A 348 12.78 15.21 4.57
N SER A 349 12.96 14.60 3.39
CA SER A 349 11.87 14.10 2.55
C SER A 349 12.41 12.96 1.67
N SER A 350 11.53 12.08 1.18
CA SER A 350 11.93 10.89 0.43
C SER A 350 11.46 10.93 -1.03
N SER A 351 12.33 10.51 -1.95
CA SER A 351 11.91 10.14 -3.31
C SER A 351 12.83 9.05 -3.88
N LYS A 352 12.23 7.94 -4.32
CA LYS A 352 12.92 6.94 -5.15
C LYS A 352 12.94 7.43 -6.60
N ALA A 353 14.11 7.44 -7.24
CA ALA A 353 14.41 6.56 -8.39
C ALA A 353 15.69 7.02 -9.12
N GLY A 354 16.42 6.07 -9.69
CA GLY A 354 17.48 6.37 -10.66
C GLY A 354 16.86 6.71 -12.02
N ALA A 355 17.30 7.83 -12.61
CA ALA A 355 16.78 8.28 -13.90
C ALA A 355 17.40 7.53 -15.08
N TYR A 356 16.56 7.12 -16.04
CA TYR A 356 16.96 7.02 -17.43
C TYR A 356 16.55 8.29 -18.19
N SER A 357 17.52 9.16 -18.41
CA SER A 357 17.55 10.21 -19.47
C SER A 357 16.88 11.59 -19.23
N ARG A 358 17.69 12.62 -19.54
CA ARG A 358 17.38 13.95 -20.10
C ARG A 358 16.70 15.08 -19.28
N GLN A 359 17.49 16.18 -19.20
CA GLN A 359 17.13 17.60 -19.43
C GLN A 359 16.12 18.30 -18.49
N SER A 360 16.26 19.58 -18.10
CA SER A 360 17.40 20.52 -17.93
C SER A 360 16.84 21.91 -17.57
N ILE A 361 17.49 22.69 -16.67
CA ILE A 361 17.27 24.16 -16.45
C ILE A 361 15.91 24.47 -15.75
N ASP A 362 15.73 25.43 -14.80
CA ASP A 362 16.63 26.37 -14.09
C ASP A 362 16.19 26.64 -12.62
N SER A 363 17.08 27.31 -11.88
CA SER A 363 16.95 28.28 -10.76
C SER A 363 15.64 28.54 -9.98
N ALA A 364 15.81 28.55 -8.64
CA ALA A 364 15.35 29.58 -7.66
C ALA A 364 13.83 29.77 -7.39
N GLU A 365 13.38 30.37 -6.27
CA GLU A 365 14.07 31.09 -5.17
C GLU A 365 13.39 30.85 -3.79
N GLN A 366 13.87 31.48 -2.72
CA GLN A 366 13.44 31.26 -1.32
C GLN A 366 12.44 32.34 -0.83
N HIS A 367 11.57 32.01 0.15
CA HIS A 367 11.37 32.84 1.36
C HIS A 367 10.51 32.13 2.44
N ALA A 368 10.64 32.58 3.70
CA ALA A 368 9.93 32.08 4.89
C ALA A 368 8.83 33.05 5.38
N PRO A 369 7.86 32.61 6.23
CA PRO A 369 6.65 33.38 6.54
C PRO A 369 6.71 34.24 7.82
N PRO A 370 5.93 35.35 7.90
CA PRO A 370 5.59 36.08 9.13
C PRO A 370 4.17 35.75 9.66
N PRO A 371 3.79 36.17 10.89
CA PRO A 371 2.60 35.65 11.62
C PRO A 371 1.29 36.46 11.50
N TYR A 372 0.21 35.90 12.07
CA TYR A 372 -1.18 36.41 12.09
C TYR A 372 -1.45 37.55 13.09
N SER A 373 -2.27 38.53 12.70
CA SER A 373 -3.41 39.08 13.48
C SER A 373 -4.24 40.12 12.65
N PRO A 374 -5.49 40.49 13.04
CA PRO A 374 -6.55 40.87 12.08
C PRO A 374 -6.98 42.35 12.09
N THR A 375 -7.87 42.78 11.16
CA THR A 375 -8.99 43.78 11.32
C THR A 375 -9.82 43.93 10.01
N SER A 376 -10.93 44.69 10.03
CA SER A 376 -12.20 44.50 9.31
C SER A 376 -12.57 45.43 8.12
N THR A 377 -13.05 44.84 7.00
CA THR A 377 -14.23 45.28 6.20
C THR A 377 -14.12 46.61 5.35
N PRO A 378 -15.16 47.15 4.64
CA PRO A 378 -15.08 47.23 3.16
C PRO A 378 -15.54 48.56 2.47
N SER A 379 -15.37 48.69 1.14
CA SER A 379 -16.26 49.50 0.23
C SER A 379 -15.87 49.42 -1.26
N SER A 380 -16.76 49.87 -2.18
CA SER A 380 -16.66 49.83 -3.66
C SER A 380 -17.82 50.67 -4.29
N PRO A 381 -18.03 50.77 -5.63
CA PRO A 381 -17.01 50.87 -6.70
C PRO A 381 -16.95 52.07 -7.74
N PRO A 382 -18.01 52.64 -8.36
CA PRO A 382 -18.11 52.49 -9.84
C PRO A 382 -18.35 53.74 -10.73
N GLY A 383 -17.78 53.73 -11.96
CA GLY A 383 -18.32 54.44 -13.14
C GLY A 383 -17.26 55.01 -14.13
N LEU A 384 -17.54 55.25 -15.43
CA LEU A 384 -18.74 54.98 -16.28
C LEU A 384 -18.41 55.20 -17.79
N SER A 385 -19.11 54.51 -18.72
CA SER A 385 -19.36 54.90 -20.16
C SER A 385 -18.15 54.99 -21.13
N ALA A 386 -18.20 55.04 -22.48
CA ALA A 386 -19.17 54.91 -23.62
C ALA A 386 -18.33 54.83 -24.96
N MET A 387 -18.75 54.66 -26.24
CA MET A 387 -19.96 54.33 -27.05
C MET A 387 -19.48 53.95 -28.50
N ALA A 388 -19.93 52.87 -29.18
CA ALA A 388 -21.08 52.72 -30.11
C ALA A 388 -20.79 52.82 -31.65
N ALA A 389 -21.76 52.41 -32.50
CA ALA A 389 -21.84 52.42 -33.99
C ALA A 389 -21.16 51.27 -34.81
N SER A 390 -21.60 51.04 -36.07
CA SER A 390 -21.47 49.72 -36.76
C SER A 390 -21.67 49.68 -38.31
N LYS A 391 -21.46 48.47 -38.91
CA LYS A 391 -21.64 48.02 -40.34
C LYS A 391 -20.38 48.12 -41.26
N PRO A 392 -20.31 47.44 -42.44
CA PRO A 392 -20.10 45.98 -42.58
C PRO A 392 -18.89 45.56 -43.48
N LYS A 393 -18.65 44.24 -43.66
CA LYS A 393 -17.40 43.63 -44.19
C LYS A 393 -17.32 43.39 -45.72
N PRO A 394 -16.10 43.46 -46.29
CA PRO A 394 -15.60 42.60 -47.39
C PRO A 394 -14.74 41.39 -46.88
N PRO A 395 -14.32 40.44 -47.75
CA PRO A 395 -13.67 39.17 -47.35
C PRO A 395 -12.17 39.25 -47.00
N PRO A 396 -11.58 38.22 -46.33
CA PRO A 396 -10.32 38.37 -45.59
C PRO A 396 -9.03 37.94 -46.31
N PRO A 397 -7.96 38.78 -46.30
CA PRO A 397 -6.58 38.33 -46.44
C PRO A 397 -6.00 37.88 -45.08
N LYS A 398 -5.12 36.85 -45.07
CA LYS A 398 -4.56 36.26 -43.83
C LYS A 398 -3.35 37.08 -43.30
N PRO A 399 -3.35 37.54 -42.02
CA PRO A 399 -2.16 38.07 -41.36
C PRO A 399 -1.41 37.01 -40.53
N LYS A 400 -0.16 37.33 -40.15
CA LYS A 400 0.74 36.51 -39.32
C LYS A 400 0.47 36.73 -37.81
N PRO A 401 0.85 35.78 -36.92
CA PRO A 401 0.48 35.86 -35.50
C PRO A 401 1.10 37.07 -34.78
N GLY A 402 0.26 37.83 -34.07
CA GLY A 402 0.67 38.98 -33.26
C GLY A 402 0.47 38.70 -31.76
N ARG A 403 1.56 38.87 -31.01
CA ARG A 403 1.68 39.13 -29.55
C ARG A 403 0.50 38.66 -28.65
N LEU A 404 0.75 37.59 -27.89
CA LEU A 404 -0.16 37.04 -26.88
C LEU A 404 -0.54 38.07 -25.80
N SER A 405 -1.84 38.27 -25.59
CA SER A 405 -2.39 38.80 -24.33
C SER A 405 -2.64 37.63 -23.38
N VAL A 406 -1.70 37.37 -22.46
CA VAL A 406 -1.84 36.30 -21.47
C VAL A 406 -2.85 36.72 -20.40
N VAL A 407 -4.09 36.29 -20.57
CA VAL A 407 -5.01 36.11 -19.43
C VAL A 407 -4.62 34.79 -18.77
N PRO A 408 -4.39 34.75 -17.45
CA PRO A 408 -4.16 33.49 -16.75
C PRO A 408 -5.43 32.65 -16.81
N THR A 409 -5.37 31.50 -17.47
CA THR A 409 -6.44 30.49 -17.43
C THR A 409 -6.46 29.87 -16.04
N VAL A 410 -7.35 30.36 -15.18
CA VAL A 410 -7.65 29.74 -13.88
C VAL A 410 -8.20 28.34 -14.15
N GLU A 411 -7.54 27.32 -13.62
CA GLU A 411 -8.02 25.93 -13.72
C GLU A 411 -9.26 25.78 -12.83
N THR A 412 -10.29 25.10 -13.34
CA THR A 412 -11.56 24.93 -12.61
C THR A 412 -11.99 23.48 -12.60
N VAL A 413 -12.73 23.11 -11.57
CA VAL A 413 -13.30 21.78 -11.39
C VAL A 413 -14.81 21.88 -11.16
N THR A 414 -15.57 20.89 -11.60
CA THR A 414 -16.98 20.71 -11.20
C THR A 414 -17.06 19.62 -10.14
N ALA A 415 -17.78 19.90 -9.05
CA ALA A 415 -18.04 18.93 -7.99
C ALA A 415 -18.93 17.77 -8.47
N LEU A 416 -18.55 16.54 -8.14
CA LEU A 416 -19.29 15.31 -8.44
C LEU A 416 -20.25 14.91 -7.32
N TYR A 417 -19.93 15.28 -6.08
CA TYR A 417 -20.69 14.94 -4.86
C TYR A 417 -20.80 16.16 -3.93
N ASP A 418 -21.75 16.12 -3.00
CA ASP A 418 -21.82 17.11 -1.91
C ASP A 418 -20.68 16.87 -0.91
N PHE A 419 -20.05 17.95 -0.43
CA PHE A 419 -19.02 17.90 0.61
C PHE A 419 -19.27 18.99 1.66
N SER A 420 -19.23 18.61 2.93
CA SER A 420 -19.37 19.53 4.06
C SER A 420 -18.09 19.54 4.88
N ALA A 421 -17.56 20.74 5.10
CA ALA A 421 -16.43 21.02 5.97
C ALA A 421 -16.56 20.31 7.33
N GLN A 422 -15.50 19.63 7.75
CA GLN A 422 -15.41 18.95 9.05
C GLN A 422 -14.38 19.64 9.97
N THR A 423 -13.39 20.31 9.37
CA THR A 423 -12.32 21.03 10.05
C THR A 423 -12.34 22.52 9.67
N GLU A 424 -11.84 23.39 10.55
CA GLU A 424 -11.59 24.79 10.23
C GLU A 424 -10.50 24.91 9.15
N GLY A 425 -10.88 25.35 7.96
CA GLY A 425 -10.03 25.39 6.77
C GLY A 425 -10.57 24.60 5.57
N ASP A 426 -11.58 23.75 5.76
CA ASP A 426 -12.24 22.99 4.68
C ASP A 426 -13.20 23.88 3.86
N LEU A 427 -13.37 23.56 2.57
CA LEU A 427 -14.32 24.22 1.66
C LEU A 427 -15.57 23.36 1.45
N SER A 428 -16.73 23.75 2.01
CA SER A 428 -18.02 23.11 1.70
C SER A 428 -18.55 23.48 0.31
N PHE A 429 -19.12 22.51 -0.41
CA PHE A 429 -19.74 22.67 -1.73
C PHE A 429 -20.79 21.58 -2.00
N ARG A 430 -21.55 21.73 -3.09
CA ARG A 430 -22.55 20.78 -3.57
C ARG A 430 -22.18 20.18 -4.92
N ALA A 431 -22.72 19.00 -5.23
CA ALA A 431 -22.59 18.40 -6.56
C ALA A 431 -23.08 19.37 -7.64
N GLY A 432 -22.23 19.64 -8.64
CA GLY A 432 -22.46 20.62 -9.70
C GLY A 432 -21.91 22.03 -9.43
N ASP A 433 -21.41 22.36 -8.23
CA ASP A 433 -20.68 23.61 -8.00
C ASP A 433 -19.36 23.63 -8.80
N VAL A 434 -19.01 24.81 -9.35
CA VAL A 434 -17.74 25.03 -10.05
C VAL A 434 -16.77 25.77 -9.13
N ILE A 435 -15.63 25.14 -8.84
CA ILE A 435 -14.61 25.61 -7.90
C ILE A 435 -13.36 26.05 -8.70
N GLU A 436 -12.82 27.22 -8.37
CA GLU A 436 -11.52 27.69 -8.88
C GLU A 436 -10.39 26.97 -8.13
N ILE A 437 -9.47 26.32 -8.84
CA ILE A 437 -8.29 25.72 -8.20
C ILE A 437 -7.30 26.84 -7.85
N VAL A 438 -6.88 26.88 -6.58
CA VAL A 438 -5.81 27.76 -6.10
C VAL A 438 -4.49 26.99 -5.99
N GLN A 439 -4.53 25.74 -5.53
CA GLN A 439 -3.39 24.83 -5.48
C GLN A 439 -3.87 23.37 -5.50
N ARG A 440 -3.36 22.57 -6.43
CA ARG A 440 -3.56 21.12 -6.46
C ARG A 440 -2.24 20.38 -6.71
N THR A 441 -2.26 19.07 -6.55
CA THR A 441 -1.26 18.15 -7.10
C THR A 441 -1.83 17.40 -8.31
N ASP A 442 -1.03 16.54 -8.95
CA ASP A 442 -1.50 15.65 -10.02
C ASP A 442 -2.11 14.33 -9.50
N ASN A 443 -2.30 14.19 -8.18
CA ASN A 443 -2.95 13.04 -7.57
C ASN A 443 -4.38 13.40 -7.17
N GLU A 444 -5.36 12.77 -7.82
CA GLU A 444 -6.80 12.95 -7.55
C GLU A 444 -7.20 12.48 -6.14
N ASN A 445 -6.37 11.69 -5.44
CA ASN A 445 -6.68 11.22 -4.08
C ASN A 445 -6.14 12.13 -2.96
N GLU A 446 -5.48 13.24 -3.30
CA GLU A 446 -4.98 14.22 -2.34
C GLU A 446 -5.97 15.36 -2.10
N TRP A 447 -5.72 16.15 -1.05
CA TRP A 447 -6.51 17.36 -0.76
C TRP A 447 -5.98 18.52 -1.59
N TRP A 448 -6.89 19.23 -2.26
CA TRP A 448 -6.60 20.39 -3.08
C TRP A 448 -7.19 21.64 -2.41
N THR A 449 -6.54 22.79 -2.60
CA THR A 449 -7.06 24.09 -2.16
C THR A 449 -7.72 24.80 -3.33
N GLY A 450 -8.94 25.29 -3.12
CA GLY A 450 -9.63 26.08 -4.12
C GLY A 450 -10.62 27.06 -3.52
N ARG A 451 -11.37 27.72 -4.41
CA ARG A 451 -12.23 28.85 -4.06
C ARG A 451 -13.62 28.70 -4.68
N LEU A 452 -14.64 28.87 -3.84
CA LEU A 452 -16.05 28.85 -4.24
C LEU A 452 -16.78 30.02 -3.57
N GLN A 453 -17.51 30.80 -4.36
CA GLN A 453 -18.31 31.95 -3.87
C GLN A 453 -17.52 32.91 -2.97
N GLY A 454 -16.24 33.12 -3.29
CA GLY A 454 -15.31 33.99 -2.56
C GLY A 454 -14.59 33.34 -1.36
N LYS A 455 -15.15 32.28 -0.77
CA LYS A 455 -14.48 31.48 0.28
C LYS A 455 -13.40 30.59 -0.32
N GLN A 456 -12.28 30.44 0.38
CA GLN A 456 -11.18 29.54 0.03
C GLN A 456 -11.01 28.50 1.14
N GLY A 457 -10.68 27.26 0.78
CA GLY A 457 -10.42 26.18 1.71
C GLY A 457 -9.95 24.91 1.00
N GLN A 458 -9.67 23.86 1.77
CA GLN A 458 -9.24 22.56 1.26
C GLN A 458 -10.42 21.63 0.99
N PHE A 459 -10.29 20.74 0.01
CA PHE A 459 -11.25 19.68 -0.29
C PHE A 459 -10.57 18.44 -0.90
N PRO A 460 -11.16 17.24 -0.78
CA PRO A 460 -10.63 16.03 -1.41
C PRO A 460 -10.79 16.06 -2.94
N GLY A 461 -9.70 15.88 -3.69
CA GLY A 461 -9.69 15.94 -5.16
C GLY A 461 -10.62 14.93 -5.86
N ASN A 462 -10.87 13.78 -5.23
CA ASN A 462 -11.73 12.72 -5.78
C ASN A 462 -13.24 13.01 -5.62
N TYR A 463 -13.62 14.14 -5.04
CA TYR A 463 -15.00 14.65 -5.03
C TYR A 463 -15.31 15.61 -6.19
N VAL A 464 -14.32 15.91 -7.04
CA VAL A 464 -14.45 16.86 -8.15
C VAL A 464 -13.92 16.27 -9.47
N LYS A 465 -14.12 17.00 -10.56
CA LYS A 465 -13.58 16.67 -11.89
C LYS A 465 -13.08 17.94 -12.58
N VAL A 466 -11.88 17.92 -13.14
CA VAL A 466 -11.33 19.03 -13.95
C VAL A 466 -12.18 19.26 -15.21
N ASN A 467 -12.41 20.54 -15.53
CA ASN A 467 -13.31 21.00 -16.61
C ASN A 467 -12.66 21.05 -17.99
#